data_AF-A0A0D2VBX2-F1
#
_entry.id   AF-A0A0D2VBX2-F1
#
_cell.length_a   1.000
_cell.length_b   1.000
_cell.length_c   1.000
_cell.angle_alpha   90.00
_cell.angle_beta   90.00
_cell.angle_gamma   90.00
#
_symmetry.space_group_name_H-M   'P 1'
#
loop_
_entity.id
_entity.type
_entity.pdbx_description
1 polymer ?
#
loop_
_entity_poly.entity_id
_entity_poly.type
_entity_poly.pdbx_seq_one_letter_code
_entity_poly.pdbx_strand_id
1 'polypeptide(L)'
;MSFKSKTEQSSRSFVSKKWTFLLCLSCFCAGILFTNRMVAVPESKAIMRTTAVEAEKLKLISEGCNLKAKGEKHVSKDIIGEVFKTHHAIQTLDKTISNLEMELAAARAAQESLHGGSPLSEDVSRVGSSRKRKYLMVIGINTAFSSRKRRDSVRATWMPQGEKRKKLEDEKGIIVRFVIGHSATSGGILDRAIEAEDKKHGDFLRLDHVEGYLELSAKTKIYFATSVALWDADFYVKVDDDVHVNIATLGETLVRHRKNPRVYIGCMKSGPVLSQKGVRYHEPEHWKFGETGNKYFRHATGQLYAISKDLASYISINQ
;
A
#
# COMPACT_ATOMS: atom_id res chain seq x y z
N MET A 1 7.24 -65.69 -50.71
CA MET A 1 8.18 -65.75 -49.58
C MET A 1 7.52 -65.14 -48.36
N SER A 2 7.72 -65.82 -47.23
CA SER A 2 7.10 -65.62 -45.91
C SER A 2 7.25 -64.19 -45.35
N PHE A 3 6.23 -63.66 -44.67
CA PHE A 3 6.24 -63.50 -43.20
C PHE A 3 4.91 -62.95 -42.62
N LYS A 4 4.20 -63.87 -41.96
CA LYS A 4 3.39 -63.80 -40.72
C LYS A 4 2.83 -62.44 -40.24
N SER A 5 1.50 -62.42 -40.14
CA SER A 5 0.68 -61.60 -39.25
C SER A 5 0.99 -61.87 -37.77
N LYS A 6 1.30 -60.83 -36.99
CA LYS A 6 1.25 -60.85 -35.53
C LYS A 6 -0.10 -60.30 -35.06
N THR A 7 -0.91 -61.17 -34.47
CA THR A 7 -2.09 -60.83 -33.69
C THR A 7 -1.63 -60.54 -32.26
N GLU A 8 -1.67 -59.29 -31.81
CA GLU A 8 -1.50 -58.96 -30.38
C GLU A 8 -2.85 -59.06 -29.68
N GLN A 9 -2.96 -60.07 -28.81
CA GLN A 9 -4.04 -60.20 -27.83
C GLN A 9 -3.94 -59.06 -26.82
N SER A 10 -4.95 -58.20 -26.79
CA SER A 10 -5.18 -57.26 -25.69
C SER A 10 -5.53 -58.05 -24.42
N SER A 11 -4.59 -58.13 -23.48
CA SER A 11 -4.82 -58.65 -22.14
C SER A 11 -5.60 -57.63 -21.30
N ARG A 12 -6.94 -57.73 -21.33
CA ARG A 12 -7.78 -57.03 -20.34
C ARG A 12 -7.53 -57.62 -18.96
N SER A 13 -6.76 -56.92 -18.13
CA SER A 13 -6.63 -57.25 -16.70
C SER A 13 -7.94 -56.92 -15.99
N PHE A 14 -8.74 -57.95 -15.71
CA PHE A 14 -9.89 -57.81 -14.82
C PHE A 14 -9.40 -57.73 -13.38
N VAL A 15 -9.29 -56.50 -12.87
CA VAL A 15 -9.14 -56.28 -11.44
C VAL A 15 -10.40 -56.80 -10.75
N SER A 16 -10.27 -57.83 -9.94
CA SER A 16 -11.38 -58.42 -9.18
C SER A 16 -12.07 -57.35 -8.33
N LYS A 17 -13.42 -57.34 -8.30
CA LYS A 17 -14.22 -56.40 -7.51
C LYS A 17 -13.77 -56.28 -6.05
N LYS A 18 -13.23 -57.37 -5.48
CA LYS A 18 -12.66 -57.39 -4.14
C LYS A 18 -11.40 -56.52 -4.00
N TRP A 19 -10.56 -56.48 -5.04
CA TRP A 19 -9.36 -55.66 -5.08
C TRP A 19 -9.68 -54.19 -5.33
N THR A 20 -10.70 -53.89 -6.15
CA THR A 20 -11.24 -52.53 -6.29
C THR A 20 -11.77 -52.00 -4.96
N PHE A 21 -12.51 -52.81 -4.20
CA PHE A 21 -12.99 -52.42 -2.87
C PHE A 21 -11.85 -52.15 -1.89
N LEU A 22 -10.81 -53.00 -1.89
CA LEU A 22 -9.62 -52.78 -1.05
C LEU A 22 -8.86 -51.51 -1.43
N LEU A 23 -8.76 -51.21 -2.73
CA LEU A 23 -8.09 -50.01 -3.22
C LEU A 23 -8.90 -48.73 -2.91
N CYS A 24 -10.23 -48.80 -3.01
CA CYS A 24 -11.10 -47.69 -2.61
C CYS A 24 -11.05 -47.44 -1.10
N LEU A 25 -11.04 -48.50 -0.28
CA LEU A 25 -10.95 -48.39 1.16
C LEU A 25 -9.58 -47.84 1.60
N SER A 26 -8.49 -48.26 0.94
CA SER A 26 -7.15 -47.74 1.24
C SER A 26 -7.00 -46.27 0.82
N CYS A 27 -7.55 -45.86 -0.33
CA CYS A 27 -7.60 -44.45 -0.72
C CYS A 27 -8.46 -43.60 0.23
N PHE A 28 -9.57 -44.13 0.73
CA PHE A 28 -10.42 -43.44 1.70
C PHE A 28 -9.73 -43.28 3.06
N CYS A 29 -9.09 -44.33 3.57
CA CYS A 29 -8.31 -44.28 4.81
C CYS A 29 -7.09 -43.35 4.69
N ALA A 30 -6.39 -43.36 3.54
CA ALA A 30 -5.32 -42.39 3.26
C ALA A 30 -5.87 -40.96 3.20
N GLY A 31 -7.04 -40.76 2.57
CA GLY A 31 -7.74 -39.48 2.53
C GLY A 31 -8.06 -38.93 3.93
N ILE A 32 -8.55 -39.78 4.85
CA ILE A 32 -8.81 -39.42 6.25
C ILE A 32 -7.51 -39.05 7.00
N LEU A 33 -6.40 -39.77 6.76
CA LEU A 33 -5.11 -39.44 7.36
C LEU A 33 -4.53 -38.12 6.82
N PHE A 34 -4.77 -37.79 5.55
CA PHE A 34 -4.33 -36.52 4.96
C PHE A 34 -5.25 -35.33 5.32
N THR A 35 -6.56 -35.53 5.47
CA THR A 35 -7.49 -34.47 5.93
C THR A 35 -7.35 -34.19 7.42
N ASN A 36 -7.13 -35.21 8.25
CA ASN A 36 -6.80 -35.01 9.68
C ASN A 36 -5.41 -34.39 9.91
N ARG A 37 -4.52 -34.43 8.91
CA ARG A 37 -3.20 -33.76 8.96
C ARG A 37 -3.22 -32.33 8.41
N MET A 38 -4.28 -31.92 7.70
CA MET A 38 -4.43 -30.56 7.16
C MET A 38 -5.52 -29.71 7.82
N VAL A 39 -6.23 -30.22 8.83
CA VAL A 39 -7.11 -29.41 9.68
C VAL A 39 -6.88 -29.77 11.15
N ALA A 40 -5.89 -29.10 11.72
CA ALA A 40 -5.81 -28.77 13.14
C ALA A 40 -4.81 -27.61 13.29
N VAL A 41 -5.19 -26.42 12.82
CA VAL A 41 -4.65 -25.19 13.42
C VAL A 41 -5.50 -24.98 14.66
N PRO A 42 -4.97 -25.13 15.88
CA PRO A 42 -5.72 -24.81 17.08
C PRO A 42 -5.96 -23.31 17.10
N GLU A 43 -7.22 -22.91 17.27
CA GLU A 43 -7.55 -21.61 17.86
C GLU A 43 -6.72 -21.46 19.14
N SER A 44 -5.96 -20.37 19.26
CA SER A 44 -5.19 -20.05 20.46
C SER A 44 -6.11 -19.62 21.61
N LYS A 45 -6.85 -20.57 22.19
CA LYS A 45 -7.27 -20.50 23.58
C LYS A 45 -6.11 -20.99 24.45
N ALA A 46 -5.09 -20.14 24.61
CA ALA A 46 -4.06 -20.33 25.63
C ALA A 46 -4.48 -19.56 26.90
N ILE A 47 -5.45 -20.12 27.62
CA ILE A 47 -5.54 -19.97 29.07
C ILE A 47 -5.26 -21.37 29.62
N MET A 48 -4.01 -21.64 30.01
CA MET A 48 -3.68 -22.49 31.15
C MET A 48 -2.22 -22.24 31.57
N ARG A 49 -2.10 -21.60 32.74
CA ARG A 49 -1.08 -21.83 33.78
C ARG A 49 0.35 -22.08 33.31
N THR A 50 1.09 -20.99 33.17
CA THR A 50 2.53 -20.98 33.46
C THR A 50 2.71 -20.43 34.87
N THR A 51 2.97 -21.36 35.79
CA THR A 51 3.76 -21.26 37.03
C THR A 51 3.84 -19.92 37.76
N ALA A 52 3.31 -19.93 39.00
CA ALA A 52 3.40 -18.91 40.04
C ALA A 52 4.84 -18.62 40.57
N VAL A 53 5.87 -18.80 39.74
CA VAL A 53 7.29 -18.65 40.13
C VAL A 53 7.98 -17.47 39.41
N GLU A 54 7.36 -16.92 38.36
CA GLU A 54 7.91 -15.73 37.65
C GLU A 54 7.26 -14.40 38.08
N ALA A 55 6.19 -14.44 38.89
CA ALA A 55 5.54 -13.27 39.46
C ALA A 55 6.17 -12.79 40.78
N GLU A 56 7.12 -13.55 41.35
CA GLU A 56 7.79 -13.22 42.61
C GLU A 56 9.08 -12.40 42.44
N LYS A 57 9.62 -12.28 41.21
CA LYS A 57 10.89 -11.55 40.98
C LYS A 57 10.72 -10.07 40.59
N LEU A 58 9.48 -9.59 40.41
CA LEU A 58 9.19 -8.17 40.12
C LEU A 58 8.40 -7.46 41.24
N LYS A 59 8.31 -8.09 42.42
CA LYS A 59 7.67 -7.51 43.62
C LYS A 59 8.64 -7.12 44.74
N LEU A 60 9.94 -7.03 44.43
CA LEU A 60 10.96 -6.44 45.30
C LEU A 60 11.57 -5.23 44.59
N ILE A 61 10.97 -4.07 44.85
CA ILE A 61 11.54 -2.70 45.00
C ILE A 61 10.30 -1.78 44.92
N SER A 62 9.46 -1.86 45.95
CA SER A 62 8.35 -0.94 46.18
C SER A 62 8.00 -1.02 47.66
N GLU A 63 8.79 -0.32 48.47
CA GLU A 63 8.53 0.17 49.84
C GLU A 63 9.91 0.57 50.41
N GLY A 64 10.19 1.78 50.87
CA GLY A 64 9.42 3.00 50.98
C GLY A 64 10.32 4.09 51.57
N CYS A 65 9.84 5.33 51.62
CA CYS A 65 10.07 6.23 52.75
C CYS A 65 9.24 7.50 52.60
N ASN A 66 8.21 7.60 53.44
CA ASN A 66 7.61 8.88 53.80
C ASN A 66 8.63 9.66 54.66
N LEU A 67 9.00 10.87 54.25
CA LEU A 67 9.57 11.86 55.17
C LEU A 67 8.93 13.24 54.93
N LYS A 68 8.54 13.81 56.06
CA LYS A 68 7.84 15.07 56.29
C LYS A 68 8.54 16.29 55.67
N ALA A 69 7.73 17.32 55.48
CA ALA A 69 8.13 18.69 55.17
C ALA A 69 9.28 19.23 56.06
N LYS A 70 10.34 19.72 55.40
CA LYS A 70 11.03 21.02 55.58
C LYS A 70 12.41 20.97 54.93
N GLY A 71 12.75 21.97 54.12
CA GLY A 71 14.13 22.22 53.68
C GLY A 71 14.23 22.97 52.35
N GLU A 72 14.59 24.25 52.42
CA GLU A 72 15.02 25.07 51.28
C GLU A 72 16.37 24.60 50.69
N LYS A 73 16.64 25.07 49.45
CA LYS A 73 17.91 25.03 48.68
C LYS A 73 18.22 23.66 48.03
N HIS A 74 18.61 23.52 46.76
CA HIS A 74 19.24 24.43 45.80
C HIS A 74 19.03 23.81 44.40
N VAL A 75 18.15 24.35 43.55
CA VAL A 75 18.17 23.99 42.11
C VAL A 75 19.42 24.65 41.54
N SER A 76 20.40 23.86 41.14
CA SER A 76 21.67 24.37 40.62
C SER A 76 21.41 25.23 39.39
N LYS A 77 21.94 26.46 39.43
CA LYS A 77 21.99 27.40 38.30
C LYS A 77 22.51 26.75 37.01
N ASP A 78 23.30 25.69 37.14
CA ASP A 78 23.90 24.95 36.04
C ASP A 78 22.88 24.21 35.17
N ILE A 79 21.86 23.55 35.74
CA ILE A 79 20.88 22.77 34.96
C ILE A 79 19.97 23.69 34.13
N ILE A 80 19.54 24.81 34.71
CA ILE A 80 18.72 25.81 33.99
C ILE A 80 19.57 26.46 32.90
N GLY A 81 20.84 26.79 33.17
CA GLY A 81 21.76 27.33 32.17
C GLY A 81 22.03 26.38 31.02
N GLU A 82 22.10 25.07 31.28
CA GLU A 82 22.30 24.03 30.26
C GLU A 82 21.09 23.90 29.34
N VAL A 83 19.87 23.88 29.89
CA VAL A 83 18.61 23.82 29.13
C VAL A 83 18.41 25.06 28.24
N PHE A 84 18.79 26.24 28.75
CA PHE A 84 18.76 27.48 27.96
C PHE A 84 19.79 27.47 26.81
N LYS A 85 20.99 26.91 27.02
CA LYS A 85 21.98 26.72 25.96
C LYS A 85 21.48 25.78 24.88
N THR A 86 20.78 24.69 25.25
CA THR A 86 20.18 23.75 24.29
C THR A 86 19.09 24.42 23.46
N HIS A 87 18.18 25.18 24.08
CA HIS A 87 17.14 25.91 23.35
C HIS A 87 17.72 26.97 22.41
N HIS A 88 18.78 27.67 22.83
CA HIS A 88 19.44 28.65 21.97
C HIS A 88 20.15 27.98 20.78
N ALA A 89 20.76 26.80 20.98
CA ALA A 89 21.37 26.03 19.89
C ALA A 89 20.33 25.54 18.87
N ILE A 90 19.16 25.07 19.34
CA ILE A 90 18.04 24.64 18.48
C ILE A 90 17.53 25.82 17.64
N GLN A 91 17.26 26.97 18.27
CA GLN A 91 16.81 28.17 17.56
C GLN A 91 17.84 28.67 16.53
N THR A 92 19.12 28.55 16.85
CA THR A 92 20.19 28.93 15.92
C THR A 92 20.22 27.98 14.71
N LEU A 93 20.03 26.68 14.94
CA LEU A 93 19.98 25.68 13.87
C LEU A 93 18.76 25.87 12.96
N ASP A 94 17.57 26.12 13.53
CA ASP A 94 16.34 26.39 12.77
C ASP A 94 16.49 27.64 11.88
N LYS A 95 17.19 28.67 12.39
CA LYS A 95 17.50 29.88 11.61
C LYS A 95 18.47 29.58 10.46
N THR A 96 19.48 28.73 10.70
CA THR A 96 20.42 28.30 9.65
C THR A 96 19.71 27.46 8.59
N ILE A 97 18.82 26.55 8.98
CA ILE A 97 18.02 25.75 8.04
C ILE A 97 17.15 26.67 7.17
N SER A 98 16.43 27.61 7.79
CA SER A 98 15.58 28.56 7.08
C SER A 98 16.38 29.44 6.09
N ASN A 99 17.58 29.87 6.47
CA ASN A 99 18.48 30.62 5.58
C ASN A 99 18.97 29.76 4.40
N LEU A 100 19.36 28.51 4.65
CA LEU A 100 19.81 27.60 3.59
C LEU A 100 18.67 27.25 2.62
N GLU A 101 17.44 27.09 3.10
CA GLU A 101 16.27 26.89 2.25
C GLU A 101 16.00 28.10 1.34
N MET A 102 16.16 29.32 1.89
CA MET A 102 16.02 30.56 1.13
C MET A 102 17.12 30.71 0.07
N GLU A 103 18.38 30.42 0.42
CA GLU A 103 19.51 30.42 -0.53
C GLU A 103 19.34 29.37 -1.63
N LEU A 104 18.85 28.16 -1.29
CA LEU A 104 18.55 27.10 -2.25
C LEU A 104 17.44 27.53 -3.23
N ALA A 105 16.38 28.17 -2.72
CA ALA A 105 15.31 28.70 -3.56
C ALA A 105 15.81 29.81 -4.49
N ALA A 106 16.65 30.72 -3.99
CA ALA A 106 17.26 31.78 -4.79
C ALA A 106 18.22 31.23 -5.86
N ALA A 107 19.04 30.23 -5.54
CA ALA A 107 19.95 29.59 -6.48
C ALA A 107 19.19 28.83 -7.59
N ARG A 108 18.07 28.18 -7.26
CA ARG A 108 17.19 27.53 -8.26
C ARG A 108 16.54 28.56 -9.18
N ALA A 109 16.03 29.66 -8.64
CA ALA A 109 15.47 30.75 -9.44
C ALA A 109 16.52 31.39 -10.36
N ALA A 110 17.76 31.54 -9.89
CA ALA A 110 18.87 32.03 -10.71
C ALA A 110 19.24 31.07 -11.84
N GLN A 111 19.27 29.75 -11.59
CA GLN A 111 19.52 28.75 -12.64
C GLN A 111 18.41 28.70 -13.69
N GLU A 112 17.15 28.86 -13.29
CA GLU A 112 16.01 28.95 -14.22
C GLU A 112 16.09 30.22 -15.08
N SER A 113 16.61 31.33 -14.56
CA SER A 113 16.78 32.57 -15.32
C SER A 113 17.93 32.52 -16.34
N LEU A 114 18.98 31.73 -16.08
CA LEU A 114 20.15 31.58 -16.96
C LEU A 114 19.90 30.66 -18.15
N HIS A 115 18.93 29.72 -18.06
CA HIS A 115 18.52 28.88 -19.19
C HIS A 115 17.55 29.57 -20.17
N GLY A 116 17.17 30.83 -19.91
CA GLY A 116 16.17 31.58 -20.68
C GLY A 116 16.70 32.46 -21.82
N GLY A 117 18.00 32.48 -22.12
CA GLY A 117 18.51 33.38 -23.16
C GLY A 117 19.88 33.06 -23.74
N SER A 118 19.91 32.37 -24.89
CA SER A 118 20.84 32.65 -26.00
C SER A 118 20.43 31.86 -27.25
N PRO A 119 20.40 32.46 -28.46
CA PRO A 119 20.01 31.80 -29.70
C PRO A 119 21.20 31.12 -30.40
N LEU A 120 20.88 30.19 -31.31
CA LEU A 120 21.73 29.53 -32.34
C LEU A 120 22.18 28.09 -32.03
N SER A 121 21.35 27.12 -32.41
CA SER A 121 21.60 26.29 -33.60
C SER A 121 20.35 25.42 -33.83
N GLU A 122 19.76 25.57 -35.01
CA GLU A 122 18.72 24.67 -35.52
C GLU A 122 19.23 23.21 -35.43
N ASP A 123 18.55 22.35 -34.65
CA ASP A 123 17.97 21.08 -35.16
C ASP A 123 17.21 20.26 -34.08
N VAL A 124 16.43 20.89 -33.19
CA VAL A 124 15.49 20.15 -32.31
C VAL A 124 14.13 20.82 -32.34
N SER A 125 13.40 20.55 -33.41
CA SER A 125 12.01 20.98 -33.54
C SER A 125 11.12 20.18 -32.57
N ARG A 126 10.41 20.94 -31.71
CA ARG A 126 9.22 20.57 -30.90
C ARG A 126 9.44 19.97 -29.51
N VAL A 127 9.97 20.78 -28.60
CA VAL A 127 9.33 20.90 -27.27
C VAL A 127 8.75 22.31 -27.17
N GLY A 128 7.68 22.54 -27.93
CA GLY A 128 6.66 23.45 -27.41
C GLY A 128 6.25 22.90 -26.05
N SER A 129 5.84 23.78 -25.13
CA SER A 129 5.12 23.39 -23.92
C SER A 129 3.93 22.51 -24.31
N SER A 130 4.16 21.21 -24.48
CA SER A 130 3.12 20.27 -24.82
C SER A 130 2.29 20.22 -23.56
N ARG A 131 1.18 20.97 -23.57
CA ARG A 131 0.25 21.05 -22.47
C ARG A 131 -0.11 19.59 -22.18
N LYS A 132 0.34 19.07 -21.03
CA LYS A 132 0.10 17.67 -20.67
C LYS A 132 -1.37 17.40 -20.93
N ARG A 133 -1.65 16.33 -21.68
CA ARG A 133 -3.01 15.95 -22.00
C ARG A 133 -3.83 15.92 -20.71
N LYS A 134 -4.99 16.57 -20.72
CA LYS A 134 -5.87 16.62 -19.57
C LYS A 134 -6.77 15.37 -19.53
N TYR A 135 -6.78 14.70 -18.39
CA TYR A 135 -7.58 13.51 -18.11
C TYR A 135 -8.73 13.84 -17.16
N LEU A 136 -9.80 13.05 -17.21
CA LEU A 136 -10.89 13.12 -16.26
C LEU A 136 -10.46 12.53 -14.91
N MET A 137 -9.96 11.29 -14.92
CA MET A 137 -9.52 10.62 -13.71
C MET A 137 -8.45 9.56 -13.97
N VAL A 138 -7.62 9.32 -12.96
CA VAL A 138 -6.66 8.20 -12.91
C VAL A 138 -7.10 7.24 -11.82
N ILE A 139 -7.33 5.99 -12.18
CA ILE A 139 -7.74 4.91 -11.27
C ILE A 139 -6.53 4.00 -11.02
N GLY A 140 -6.05 4.00 -9.79
CA GLY A 140 -5.02 3.09 -9.29
C GLY A 140 -5.64 1.96 -8.49
N ILE A 141 -5.49 0.73 -8.98
CA ILE A 141 -5.95 -0.49 -8.32
C ILE A 141 -4.77 -1.05 -7.51
N ASN A 142 -4.76 -0.83 -6.21
CA ASN A 142 -3.73 -1.36 -5.32
C ASN A 142 -3.80 -2.90 -5.31
N THR A 143 -2.70 -3.54 -5.68
CA THR A 143 -2.57 -5.01 -5.76
C THR A 143 -1.27 -5.46 -5.09
N ALA A 144 -1.17 -6.72 -4.68
CA ALA A 144 0.07 -7.33 -4.19
C ALA A 144 0.59 -8.42 -5.14
N PHE A 145 1.81 -8.93 -4.89
CA PHE A 145 2.38 -10.06 -5.63
C PHE A 145 1.49 -11.30 -5.59
N SER A 146 0.88 -11.60 -4.44
CA SER A 146 -0.01 -12.75 -4.23
C SER A 146 -1.37 -12.61 -4.93
N SER A 147 -1.75 -11.41 -5.37
CA SER A 147 -3.07 -11.09 -5.91
C SER A 147 -3.28 -11.43 -7.39
N ARG A 148 -2.48 -12.35 -7.97
CA ARG A 148 -2.55 -12.65 -9.41
C ARG A 148 -3.98 -12.99 -9.88
N LYS A 149 -4.66 -13.88 -9.16
CA LYS A 149 -6.04 -14.29 -9.47
C LYS A 149 -7.03 -13.12 -9.41
N ARG A 150 -6.83 -12.18 -8.48
CA ARG A 150 -7.68 -10.98 -8.36
C ARG A 150 -7.49 -10.05 -9.55
N ARG A 151 -6.25 -9.82 -9.98
CA ARG A 151 -5.97 -9.03 -11.20
C ARG A 151 -6.61 -9.65 -12.44
N ASP A 152 -6.48 -10.96 -12.61
CA ASP A 152 -7.10 -11.66 -13.73
C ASP A 152 -8.64 -11.56 -13.67
N SER A 153 -9.24 -11.64 -12.47
CA SER A 153 -10.68 -11.41 -12.28
C SER A 153 -11.09 -9.98 -12.66
N VAL A 154 -10.37 -8.96 -12.18
CA VAL A 154 -10.64 -7.55 -12.49
C VAL A 154 -10.61 -7.30 -14.00
N ARG A 155 -9.60 -7.84 -14.70
CA ARG A 155 -9.48 -7.80 -16.16
C ARG A 155 -10.64 -8.52 -16.87
N ALA A 156 -11.08 -9.65 -16.33
CA ALA A 156 -12.18 -10.42 -16.90
C ALA A 156 -13.56 -9.77 -16.68
N THR A 157 -13.67 -8.85 -15.71
CA THR A 157 -14.96 -8.25 -15.35
C THR A 157 -15.11 -6.79 -15.77
N TRP A 158 -14.40 -5.87 -15.12
CA TRP A 158 -14.75 -4.43 -15.16
C TRP A 158 -13.65 -3.55 -15.71
N MET A 159 -12.40 -4.03 -15.74
CA MET A 159 -11.28 -3.31 -16.32
C MET A 159 -11.13 -3.66 -17.81
N PRO A 160 -11.32 -2.70 -18.73
CA PRO A 160 -11.07 -2.96 -20.15
C PRO A 160 -9.61 -3.34 -20.40
N GLN A 161 -9.39 -4.21 -21.39
CA GLN A 161 -8.07 -4.72 -21.76
C GLN A 161 -7.66 -4.26 -23.17
N GLY A 162 -6.35 -4.20 -23.42
CA GLY A 162 -5.78 -3.91 -24.75
C GLY A 162 -6.35 -2.64 -25.37
N GLU A 163 -6.82 -2.74 -26.61
CA GLU A 163 -7.37 -1.61 -27.37
C GLU A 163 -8.61 -0.97 -26.72
N LYS A 164 -9.44 -1.75 -26.00
CA LYS A 164 -10.58 -1.19 -25.27
C LYS A 164 -10.12 -0.27 -24.13
N ARG A 165 -9.01 -0.60 -23.47
CA ARG A 165 -8.40 0.23 -22.43
C ARG A 165 -7.84 1.51 -23.04
N LYS A 166 -7.07 1.40 -24.13
CA LYS A 166 -6.56 2.57 -24.85
C LYS A 166 -7.68 3.50 -25.31
N LYS A 167 -8.76 2.95 -25.88
CA LYS A 167 -9.95 3.73 -26.26
C LYS A 167 -10.57 4.46 -25.07
N LEU A 168 -10.62 3.85 -23.90
CA LEU A 168 -11.10 4.51 -22.67
C LEU A 168 -10.18 5.68 -22.26
N GLU A 169 -8.87 5.48 -22.35
CA GLU A 169 -7.86 6.52 -22.10
C GLU A 169 -8.00 7.66 -23.11
N ASP A 170 -8.17 7.32 -24.39
CA ASP A 170 -8.18 8.26 -25.51
C ASP A 170 -9.48 9.02 -25.69
N GLU A 171 -10.63 8.40 -25.48
CA GLU A 171 -11.92 9.05 -25.71
C GLU A 171 -12.52 9.64 -24.45
N LYS A 172 -12.27 9.02 -23.30
CA LYS A 172 -12.87 9.42 -22.02
C LYS A 172 -11.88 10.07 -21.06
N GLY A 173 -10.58 10.02 -21.37
CA GLY A 173 -9.56 10.56 -20.48
C GLY A 173 -9.52 9.81 -19.14
N ILE A 174 -9.76 8.51 -19.13
CA ILE A 174 -9.76 7.69 -17.91
C ILE A 174 -8.59 6.71 -17.99
N ILE A 175 -7.61 6.90 -17.10
CA ILE A 175 -6.49 5.97 -16.94
C ILE A 175 -6.86 4.92 -15.91
N VAL A 176 -6.56 3.65 -16.17
CA VAL A 176 -6.74 2.56 -15.20
C VAL A 176 -5.48 1.71 -15.15
N ARG A 177 -4.84 1.60 -13.99
CA ARG A 177 -3.61 0.82 -13.80
C ARG A 177 -3.64 0.00 -12.51
N PHE A 178 -3.05 -1.18 -12.54
CA PHE A 178 -2.69 -1.93 -11.33
C PHE A 178 -1.46 -1.31 -10.70
N VAL A 179 -1.56 -0.91 -9.44
CA VAL A 179 -0.50 -0.21 -8.71
C VAL A 179 0.27 -1.20 -7.86
N ILE A 180 1.56 -1.33 -8.15
CA ILE A 180 2.43 -2.28 -7.47
C ILE A 180 3.86 -1.74 -7.39
N GLY A 181 4.50 -1.93 -6.24
CA GLY A 181 5.91 -1.70 -6.01
C GLY A 181 6.77 -2.89 -6.42
N HIS A 182 7.99 -2.94 -5.88
CA HIS A 182 8.93 -4.04 -6.08
C HIS A 182 9.07 -4.89 -4.82
N SER A 183 9.67 -6.06 -4.97
CA SER A 183 9.97 -6.92 -3.82
C SER A 183 11.18 -6.38 -3.05
N ALA A 184 11.38 -6.85 -1.81
CA ALA A 184 12.53 -6.46 -1.01
C ALA A 184 13.87 -6.84 -1.68
N THR A 185 13.87 -7.89 -2.50
CA THR A 185 15.01 -8.28 -3.34
C THR A 185 14.72 -7.88 -4.77
N SER A 186 15.11 -6.66 -5.14
CA SER A 186 14.90 -6.13 -6.49
C SER A 186 15.40 -7.10 -7.56
N GLY A 187 14.57 -7.37 -8.57
CA GLY A 187 14.85 -8.32 -9.66
C GLY A 187 14.68 -9.80 -9.28
N GLY A 188 14.10 -10.07 -8.10
CA GLY A 188 13.76 -11.41 -7.64
C GLY A 188 12.63 -12.08 -8.45
N ILE A 189 12.27 -13.31 -8.08
CA ILE A 189 11.27 -14.11 -8.80
C ILE A 189 9.90 -13.41 -8.85
N LEU A 190 9.51 -12.74 -7.76
CA LEU A 190 8.25 -12.01 -7.68
C LEU A 190 8.22 -10.82 -8.65
N ASP A 191 9.31 -10.07 -8.76
CA ASP A 191 9.41 -8.95 -9.70
C ASP A 191 9.39 -9.43 -11.15
N ARG A 192 10.16 -10.48 -11.48
CA ARG A 192 10.15 -11.09 -12.83
C ARG A 192 8.77 -11.61 -13.23
N ALA A 193 8.00 -12.15 -12.29
CA ALA A 193 6.64 -12.59 -12.55
C ALA A 193 5.71 -11.41 -12.90
N ILE A 194 5.88 -10.25 -12.24
CA ILE A 194 5.15 -9.04 -12.58
C ILE A 194 5.63 -8.46 -13.91
N GLU A 195 6.93 -8.43 -14.20
CA GLU A 195 7.47 -7.99 -15.48
C GLU A 195 6.91 -8.81 -16.65
N ALA A 196 6.84 -10.13 -16.50
CA ALA A 196 6.24 -11.02 -17.51
C ALA A 196 4.75 -10.74 -17.71
N GLU A 197 4.02 -10.45 -16.62
CA GLU A 197 2.61 -10.05 -16.69
C GLU A 197 2.43 -8.69 -17.36
N ASP A 198 3.25 -7.71 -17.00
CA ASP A 198 3.19 -6.37 -17.56
C ASP A 198 3.56 -6.36 -19.04
N LYS A 199 4.56 -7.14 -19.45
CA LYS A 199 4.87 -7.33 -20.88
C LYS A 199 3.68 -7.89 -21.68
N LYS A 200 2.82 -8.68 -21.04
CA LYS A 200 1.63 -9.27 -21.68
C LYS A 200 0.45 -8.29 -21.71
N HIS A 201 0.21 -7.55 -20.64
CA HIS A 201 -1.02 -6.77 -20.46
C HIS A 201 -0.82 -5.25 -20.48
N GLY A 202 0.36 -4.77 -20.13
CA GLY A 202 0.75 -3.36 -20.10
C GLY A 202 -0.16 -2.50 -19.22
N ASP A 203 -0.75 -3.06 -18.16
CA ASP A 203 -1.67 -2.37 -17.25
C ASP A 203 -1.04 -1.96 -15.91
N PHE A 204 0.25 -2.19 -15.68
CA PHE A 204 0.83 -1.81 -14.40
C PHE A 204 1.28 -0.35 -14.35
N LEU A 205 1.20 0.20 -13.14
CA LEU A 205 1.99 1.33 -12.69
C LEU A 205 2.97 0.80 -11.64
N ARG A 206 4.24 0.72 -12.03
CA ARG A 206 5.34 0.30 -11.15
C ARG A 206 5.75 1.49 -10.27
N LEU A 207 5.80 1.28 -8.96
CA LEU A 207 6.25 2.28 -7.99
C LEU A 207 7.64 1.92 -7.47
N ASP A 208 8.43 2.95 -7.16
CA ASP A 208 9.64 2.81 -6.35
C ASP A 208 9.24 2.70 -4.87
N HIS A 209 8.86 1.49 -4.49
CA HIS A 209 8.28 1.17 -3.19
C HIS A 209 8.46 -0.32 -2.90
N VAL A 210 9.00 -0.66 -1.72
CA VAL A 210 9.07 -2.06 -1.27
C VAL A 210 7.68 -2.49 -0.78
N GLU A 211 7.10 -3.50 -1.42
CA GLU A 211 5.80 -4.03 -1.01
C GLU A 211 5.84 -4.67 0.39
N GLY A 212 4.87 -4.30 1.23
CA GLY A 212 4.67 -4.87 2.55
C GLY A 212 3.28 -4.53 3.10
N TYR A 213 2.77 -5.36 4.02
CA TYR A 213 1.43 -5.11 4.61
C TYR A 213 1.37 -3.83 5.44
N LEU A 214 2.43 -3.52 6.20
CA LEU A 214 2.52 -2.29 6.98
C LEU A 214 2.84 -1.07 6.11
N GLU A 215 3.21 -1.29 4.85
CA GLU A 215 3.66 -0.28 3.90
C GLU A 215 2.54 0.27 3.01
N LEU A 216 1.29 -0.20 3.21
CA LEU A 216 0.14 0.18 2.38
C LEU A 216 -0.15 1.69 2.37
N SER A 217 0.08 2.37 3.50
CA SER A 217 -0.07 3.83 3.60
C SER A 217 0.99 4.54 2.76
N ALA A 218 2.25 4.10 2.86
CA ALA A 218 3.36 4.64 2.07
C ALA A 218 3.14 4.39 0.57
N LYS A 219 2.72 3.18 0.19
CA LYS A 219 2.33 2.84 -1.19
C LYS A 219 1.29 3.81 -1.75
N THR A 220 0.27 4.11 -0.95
CA THR A 220 -0.83 4.98 -1.37
C THR A 220 -0.37 6.44 -1.53
N LYS A 221 0.50 6.91 -0.63
CA LYS A 221 1.14 8.24 -0.75
C LYS A 221 1.98 8.35 -2.03
N ILE A 222 2.83 7.36 -2.29
CA ILE A 222 3.69 7.30 -3.48
C ILE A 222 2.83 7.21 -4.74
N TYR A 223 1.79 6.37 -4.75
CA TYR A 223 0.85 6.25 -5.85
C TYR A 223 0.28 7.61 -6.29
N PHE A 224 -0.25 8.41 -5.36
CA PHE A 224 -0.82 9.71 -5.70
C PHE A 224 0.24 10.67 -6.26
N ALA A 225 1.41 10.73 -5.63
CA ALA A 225 2.50 11.58 -6.10
C ALA A 225 2.98 11.20 -7.51
N THR A 226 3.24 9.91 -7.73
CA THR A 226 3.63 9.39 -9.06
C THR A 226 2.54 9.64 -10.09
N SER A 227 1.27 9.46 -9.74
CA SER A 227 0.16 9.66 -10.67
C SER A 227 0.03 11.12 -11.10
N VAL A 228 0.19 12.08 -10.17
CA VAL A 228 0.18 13.52 -10.47
C VAL A 228 1.36 13.91 -11.36
N ALA A 229 2.52 13.30 -11.16
CA ALA A 229 3.69 13.55 -12.00
C ALA A 229 3.47 13.06 -13.45
N LEU A 230 2.83 11.89 -13.62
CA LEU A 230 2.61 11.26 -14.92
C LEU A 230 1.43 11.82 -15.70
N TRP A 231 0.30 12.07 -15.05
CA TRP A 231 -0.96 12.44 -15.71
C TRP A 231 -1.55 13.70 -15.11
N ASP A 232 -1.93 14.65 -15.96
CA ASP A 232 -2.71 15.81 -15.53
C ASP A 232 -4.21 15.46 -15.52
N ALA A 233 -4.73 14.99 -14.39
CA ALA A 233 -6.13 14.60 -14.24
C ALA A 233 -6.89 15.48 -13.23
N ASP A 234 -8.22 15.62 -13.41
CA ASP A 234 -9.06 16.32 -12.42
C ASP A 234 -9.21 15.54 -11.11
N PHE A 235 -9.22 14.20 -11.18
CA PHE A 235 -9.36 13.31 -10.03
C PHE A 235 -8.37 12.14 -10.06
N TYR A 236 -7.98 11.67 -8.87
CA TYR A 236 -7.15 10.50 -8.66
C TYR A 236 -7.89 9.56 -7.71
N VAL A 237 -8.00 8.29 -8.09
CA VAL A 237 -8.86 7.31 -7.44
C VAL A 237 -8.03 6.13 -6.99
N LYS A 238 -8.14 5.77 -5.71
CA LYS A 238 -7.56 4.55 -5.17
C LYS A 238 -8.67 3.49 -5.05
N VAL A 239 -8.37 2.27 -5.50
CA VAL A 239 -9.27 1.11 -5.43
C VAL A 239 -8.50 -0.12 -4.95
N ASP A 240 -9.13 -0.99 -4.17
CA ASP A 240 -8.57 -2.32 -3.84
C ASP A 240 -8.87 -3.36 -4.93
N ASP A 241 -7.98 -4.35 -5.10
CA ASP A 241 -8.10 -5.41 -6.11
C ASP A 241 -9.24 -6.43 -5.87
N ASP A 242 -9.94 -6.34 -4.75
CA ASP A 242 -11.18 -7.10 -4.44
C ASP A 242 -12.46 -6.28 -4.55
N VAL A 243 -12.41 -5.12 -5.22
CA VAL A 243 -13.56 -4.27 -5.49
C VAL A 243 -13.97 -4.35 -6.96
N HIS A 244 -15.29 -4.36 -7.20
CA HIS A 244 -15.86 -4.17 -8.53
C HIS A 244 -16.28 -2.71 -8.72
N VAL A 245 -15.84 -2.06 -9.80
CA VAL A 245 -16.11 -0.64 -10.05
C VAL A 245 -16.92 -0.45 -11.33
N ASN A 246 -18.05 0.25 -11.21
CA ASN A 246 -18.73 0.82 -12.36
C ASN A 246 -18.06 2.13 -12.76
N ILE A 247 -17.14 2.07 -13.74
CA ILE A 247 -16.32 3.21 -14.19
C ILE A 247 -17.18 4.37 -14.70
N ALA A 248 -18.29 4.07 -15.39
CA ALA A 248 -19.17 5.11 -15.94
C ALA A 248 -19.86 5.90 -14.83
N THR A 249 -20.49 5.21 -13.88
CA THR A 249 -21.15 5.84 -12.73
C THR A 249 -20.16 6.59 -11.84
N LEU A 250 -18.96 6.05 -11.64
CA LEU A 250 -17.88 6.75 -10.93
C LEU A 250 -17.51 8.06 -11.65
N GLY A 251 -17.28 8.00 -12.96
CA GLY A 251 -16.96 9.17 -13.77
C GLY A 251 -18.04 10.26 -13.71
N GLU A 252 -19.30 9.88 -13.90
CA GLU A 252 -20.45 10.80 -13.78
C GLU A 252 -20.54 11.45 -12.41
N THR A 253 -20.29 10.67 -11.35
CA THR A 253 -20.29 11.18 -9.97
C THR A 253 -19.19 12.21 -9.76
N LEU A 254 -17.97 11.93 -10.19
CA LEU A 254 -16.84 12.85 -10.02
C LEU A 254 -16.98 14.12 -10.87
N VAL A 255 -17.56 14.04 -12.07
CA VAL A 255 -17.84 15.22 -12.92
C VAL A 255 -18.71 16.25 -12.19
N ARG A 256 -19.68 15.81 -11.38
CA ARG A 256 -20.54 16.72 -10.58
C ARG A 256 -19.74 17.53 -9.55
N HIS A 257 -18.58 17.03 -9.13
CA HIS A 257 -17.71 17.69 -8.15
C HIS A 257 -16.52 18.44 -8.78
N ARG A 258 -16.42 18.49 -10.12
CA ARG A 258 -15.26 19.06 -10.83
C ARG A 258 -14.95 20.52 -10.49
N LYS A 259 -15.97 21.30 -10.13
CA LYS A 259 -15.81 22.72 -9.76
C LYS A 259 -15.54 22.93 -8.27
N ASN A 260 -15.61 21.88 -7.46
CA ASN A 260 -15.39 21.98 -6.02
C ASN A 260 -13.88 21.90 -5.75
N PRO A 261 -13.32 22.81 -4.93
CA PRO A 261 -11.94 22.67 -4.47
C PRO A 261 -11.85 21.56 -3.42
N ARG A 262 -10.68 20.91 -3.33
CA ARG A 262 -10.29 19.95 -2.29
C ARG A 262 -11.31 18.85 -2.00
N VAL A 263 -11.78 18.21 -3.07
CA VAL A 263 -12.72 17.09 -2.99
C VAL A 263 -12.02 15.86 -2.47
N TYR A 264 -12.51 15.33 -1.35
CA TYR A 264 -12.20 13.98 -0.87
C TYR A 264 -13.51 13.21 -0.70
N ILE A 265 -13.72 12.19 -1.54
CA ILE A 265 -14.99 11.47 -1.62
C ILE A 265 -14.77 9.95 -1.54
N GLY A 266 -15.62 9.32 -0.75
CA GLY A 266 -15.69 7.87 -0.56
C GLY A 266 -16.73 7.55 0.50
N CYS A 267 -16.81 6.28 0.92
CA CYS A 267 -17.64 5.94 2.08
C CYS A 267 -16.97 6.46 3.36
N MET A 268 -17.40 7.64 3.81
CA MET A 268 -16.78 8.33 4.94
C MET A 268 -17.19 7.70 6.26
N LYS A 269 -16.20 7.27 7.05
CA LYS A 269 -16.39 6.70 8.39
C LYS A 269 -15.55 7.43 9.43
N SER A 270 -15.94 7.22 10.68
CA SER A 270 -15.17 7.55 11.88
C SER A 270 -15.58 6.53 12.95
N GLY A 271 -14.66 6.17 13.82
CA GLY A 271 -14.86 5.15 14.84
C GLY A 271 -13.78 5.24 15.91
N PRO A 272 -13.94 4.49 17.02
CA PRO A 272 -12.96 4.50 18.10
C PRO A 272 -11.59 4.06 17.59
N VAL A 273 -10.54 4.67 18.15
CA VAL A 273 -9.16 4.22 17.91
C VAL A 273 -8.97 2.85 18.56
N LEU A 274 -8.45 1.90 17.80
CA LEU A 274 -8.33 0.51 18.23
C LEU A 274 -7.04 0.29 19.03
N SER A 275 -7.04 0.67 20.31
CA SER A 275 -5.88 0.58 21.20
C SER A 275 -5.63 -0.81 21.82
N GLN A 276 -6.55 -1.76 21.67
CA GLN A 276 -6.43 -3.09 22.26
C GLN A 276 -5.53 -4.00 21.42
N LYS A 277 -4.50 -4.59 22.04
CA LYS A 277 -3.65 -5.59 21.39
C LYS A 277 -4.47 -6.82 20.99
N GLY A 278 -4.14 -7.41 19.83
CA GLY A 278 -4.76 -8.65 19.33
C GLY A 278 -5.95 -8.44 18.38
N VAL A 279 -6.45 -7.21 18.20
CA VAL A 279 -7.42 -6.91 17.14
C VAL A 279 -6.70 -6.66 15.81
N ARG A 280 -7.34 -7.02 14.69
CA ARG A 280 -6.77 -6.99 13.33
C ARG A 280 -6.14 -5.64 12.93
N TYR A 281 -6.68 -4.55 13.44
CA TYR A 281 -6.26 -3.18 13.13
C TYR A 281 -5.84 -2.42 14.39
N HIS A 282 -5.21 -3.13 15.33
CA HIS A 282 -4.62 -2.51 16.52
C HIS A 282 -3.68 -1.37 16.08
N GLU A 283 -3.88 -0.18 16.66
CA GLU A 283 -3.08 1.01 16.42
C GLU A 283 -1.99 1.12 17.50
N PRO A 284 -0.72 0.76 17.18
CA PRO A 284 0.36 0.81 18.15
C PRO A 284 0.62 2.22 18.67
N GLU A 285 0.33 3.24 17.86
CA GLU A 285 0.54 4.64 18.18
C GLU A 285 -0.77 5.35 18.57
N HIS A 286 -1.71 4.62 19.18
CA HIS A 286 -3.04 5.14 19.52
C HIS A 286 -2.99 6.39 20.41
N TRP A 287 -1.93 6.52 21.21
CA TRP A 287 -1.66 7.69 22.04
C TRP A 287 -1.52 8.99 21.24
N LYS A 288 -1.16 8.94 19.95
CA LYS A 288 -1.13 10.12 19.05
C LYS A 288 -2.51 10.68 18.76
N PHE A 289 -3.56 9.88 18.96
CA PHE A 289 -4.94 10.30 18.81
C PHE A 289 -5.51 10.86 20.12
N GLY A 290 -4.70 10.99 21.18
CA GLY A 290 -5.06 11.50 22.50
C GLY A 290 -5.44 10.40 23.49
N GLU A 291 -6.41 10.67 24.36
CA GLU A 291 -6.82 9.79 25.44
C GLU A 291 -7.80 8.67 25.02
N THR A 292 -8.01 7.72 25.92
CA THR A 292 -8.95 6.62 25.76
C THR A 292 -10.36 7.12 25.44
N GLY A 293 -10.97 6.60 24.38
CA GLY A 293 -12.30 7.02 23.91
C GLY A 293 -12.26 7.93 22.69
N ASN A 294 -11.07 8.39 22.28
CA ASN A 294 -10.90 9.17 21.06
C ASN A 294 -11.20 8.35 19.80
N LYS A 295 -11.61 9.08 18.76
CA LYS A 295 -12.02 8.53 17.47
C LYS A 295 -11.02 8.93 16.40
N TYR A 296 -10.88 8.09 15.38
CA TYR A 296 -10.20 8.48 14.16
C TYR A 296 -10.87 9.70 13.53
N PHE A 297 -10.06 10.58 12.94
CA PHE A 297 -10.54 11.60 12.03
C PHE A 297 -11.45 10.99 10.97
N ARG A 298 -12.42 11.77 10.48
CA ARG A 298 -13.30 11.30 9.41
C ARG A 298 -12.47 10.99 8.17
N HIS A 299 -12.56 9.77 7.67
CA HIS A 299 -11.80 9.28 6.53
C HIS A 299 -12.65 8.34 5.68
N ALA A 300 -12.31 8.22 4.40
CA ALA A 300 -12.94 7.24 3.53
C ALA A 300 -12.47 5.82 3.86
N THR A 301 -13.35 4.83 3.71
CA THR A 301 -12.97 3.42 3.74
C THR A 301 -11.90 3.10 2.72
N GLY A 302 -11.01 2.15 3.04
CA GLY A 302 -9.89 1.77 2.18
C GLY A 302 -10.29 1.23 0.80
N GLN A 303 -11.46 0.60 0.67
CA GLN A 303 -11.89 -0.10 -0.56
C GLN A 303 -11.87 0.78 -1.81
N LEU A 304 -12.43 1.99 -1.73
CA LEU A 304 -12.49 2.93 -2.83
C LEU A 304 -12.66 4.36 -2.31
N TYR A 305 -11.84 5.28 -2.81
CA TYR A 305 -12.05 6.71 -2.64
C TYR A 305 -11.35 7.51 -3.75
N ALA A 306 -11.79 8.74 -3.96
CA ALA A 306 -11.21 9.68 -4.91
C ALA A 306 -10.84 10.99 -4.24
N ILE A 307 -9.77 11.60 -4.75
CA ILE A 307 -9.34 12.95 -4.37
C ILE A 307 -9.20 13.82 -5.62
N SER A 308 -9.48 15.11 -5.49
CA SER A 308 -9.23 16.08 -6.56
C SER A 308 -7.74 16.34 -6.75
N LYS A 309 -7.39 16.90 -7.92
CA LYS A 309 -6.02 17.26 -8.29
C LYS A 309 -5.28 18.07 -7.24
N ASP A 310 -5.90 19.08 -6.67
CA ASP A 310 -5.26 19.94 -5.67
C ASP A 310 -4.86 19.17 -4.39
N LEU A 311 -5.67 18.23 -3.91
CA LEU A 311 -5.30 17.35 -2.79
C LEU A 311 -4.20 16.37 -3.18
N ALA A 312 -4.29 15.77 -4.37
CA ALA A 312 -3.24 14.87 -4.85
C ALA A 312 -1.89 15.61 -5.02
N SER A 313 -1.91 16.84 -5.55
CA SER A 313 -0.75 17.72 -5.63
C SER A 313 -0.23 18.11 -4.25
N TYR A 314 -1.10 18.39 -3.28
CA TYR A 314 -0.69 18.63 -1.90
C TYR A 314 0.06 17.42 -1.30
N ILE A 315 -0.44 16.20 -1.52
CA ILE A 315 0.25 14.97 -1.09
C ILE A 315 1.63 14.85 -1.78
N SER A 316 1.70 15.17 -3.08
CA SER A 316 2.94 15.09 -3.85
C SER A 316 4.01 16.08 -3.41
N ILE A 317 3.61 17.28 -2.96
CA ILE A 317 4.54 18.32 -2.51
C ILE A 317 5.07 18.01 -1.10
N ASN A 318 4.24 17.39 -0.25
CA ASN A 318 4.56 17.10 1.15
C ASN A 318 4.99 15.63 1.33
N GLN A 319 5.86 15.15 0.44
CA GLN A 319 6.43 13.80 0.54
C GLN A 319 7.41 13.63 1.70
#